data_AF-A0AAV4QEK8-F1
#
_entry.id   AF-A0AAV4QEK8-F1
#
_cell.length_a   1.000
_cell.length_b   1.000
_cell.length_c   1.000
_cell.angle_alpha   90.00
_cell.angle_beta   90.00
_cell.angle_gamma   90.00
#
_symmetry.space_group_name_H-M   'P 1'
#
loop_
_entity.id
_entity.type
_entity.pdbx_description
1 polymer ?
#
loop_
_entity_poly.entity_id
_entity_poly.type
_entity_poly.pdbx_seq_one_letter_code
_entity_poly.pdbx_strand_id
1 'polypeptide(L)'
;MCGNFNAHHQVWNCSTNRPRGNQLFKFANQTDLDIIAPITPTRFGYNSTSDHNPVEISFKFNYILPPDNSNINTNWTLFTNLLIEKHAHPLPIINSSNTLDLEIRNFTDDLLAAHKNASKPYNNRNNWIHPNVKKLIKIRNNAKKELVNFKESQR
;
A
#
# COMPACT_ATOMS: atom_id res chain seq x y z
N MET A 1 -10.26 -4.36 -6.74
CA MET A 1 -10.78 -5.68 -6.33
C MET A 1 -11.67 -6.18 -7.46
N CYS A 2 -11.58 -7.44 -7.86
CA CYS A 2 -12.46 -8.04 -8.87
C CYS A 2 -13.02 -9.35 -8.31
N GLY A 3 -14.28 -9.67 -8.61
CA GLY A 3 -14.94 -10.85 -8.05
C GLY A 3 -16.40 -10.99 -8.48
N ASN A 4 -16.95 -12.18 -8.25
CA ASN A 4 -18.37 -12.46 -8.46
C ASN A 4 -19.15 -12.19 -7.17
N PHE A 5 -19.83 -11.05 -7.12
CA PHE A 5 -20.57 -10.62 -5.92
C PHE A 5 -22.01 -11.17 -5.86
N ASN A 6 -22.49 -11.82 -6.92
CA ASN A 6 -23.87 -12.31 -7.04
C ASN A 6 -24.91 -11.25 -6.57
N ALA A 7 -24.71 -10.01 -7.02
CA ALA A 7 -25.50 -8.83 -6.65
C ALA A 7 -26.00 -8.13 -7.92
N HIS A 8 -27.25 -7.68 -7.90
CA HIS A 8 -27.90 -7.08 -9.08
C HIS A 8 -28.26 -5.62 -8.81
N HIS A 9 -27.76 -4.72 -9.67
CA HIS A 9 -28.07 -3.30 -9.66
C HIS A 9 -27.98 -2.73 -11.08
N GLN A 10 -28.83 -1.78 -11.42
CA GLN A 10 -28.91 -1.16 -12.75
C GLN A 10 -27.62 -0.42 -13.13
N VAL A 11 -26.88 0.10 -12.14
CA VAL A 11 -25.59 0.80 -12.36
C VAL A 11 -24.53 -0.12 -12.99
N TRP A 12 -24.62 -1.44 -12.75
CA TRP A 12 -23.80 -2.42 -13.46
C TRP A 12 -24.62 -3.29 -14.41
N ASN A 13 -25.60 -2.66 -15.05
CA ASN A 13 -26.34 -3.17 -16.20
C ASN A 13 -27.17 -4.44 -15.93
N CYS A 14 -27.65 -4.61 -14.69
CA CYS A 14 -28.65 -5.63 -14.36
C CYS A 14 -30.07 -5.13 -14.64
N SER A 15 -30.98 -6.05 -14.98
CA SER A 15 -32.38 -5.72 -15.28
C SER A 15 -33.17 -5.16 -14.09
N THR A 16 -32.77 -5.51 -12.86
CA THR A 16 -33.46 -5.11 -11.63
C THR A 16 -32.47 -4.83 -10.51
N ASN A 17 -32.88 -3.97 -9.57
CA ASN A 17 -32.15 -3.74 -8.33
C ASN A 17 -32.58 -4.77 -7.28
N ARG A 18 -31.61 -5.40 -6.61
CA ARG A 18 -31.83 -6.35 -5.52
C ARG A 18 -31.21 -5.80 -4.22
N PRO A 19 -31.66 -6.24 -3.03
CA PRO A 19 -31.14 -5.73 -1.75
C PRO A 19 -29.60 -5.77 -1.64
N ARG A 20 -28.98 -6.87 -2.07
CA ARG A 20 -27.51 -7.00 -2.12
C ARG A 20 -26.85 -5.99 -3.06
N GLY A 21 -27.47 -5.70 -4.20
CA GLY A 21 -26.99 -4.69 -5.15
C GLY A 21 -27.08 -3.28 -4.57
N ASN A 22 -28.20 -2.96 -3.91
CA ASN A 22 -28.35 -1.66 -3.24
C ASN A 22 -27.33 -1.46 -2.12
N GLN A 23 -27.04 -2.50 -1.34
CA GLN A 23 -26.00 -2.45 -0.30
C GLN A 23 -24.61 -2.22 -0.88
N LEU A 24 -24.25 -2.95 -1.94
CA LEU A 24 -22.96 -2.80 -2.59
C LEU A 24 -22.82 -1.43 -3.27
N PHE A 25 -23.88 -0.93 -3.90
CA PHE A 25 -23.91 0.42 -4.48
C PHE A 25 -23.76 1.51 -3.41
N LYS A 26 -24.47 1.39 -2.28
CA LYS A 26 -24.35 2.31 -1.14
C LYS A 26 -22.93 2.29 -0.57
N PHE A 27 -22.34 1.11 -0.40
CA PHE A 27 -20.97 0.97 0.06
C PHE A 27 -19.99 1.66 -0.89
N ALA A 28 -20.12 1.44 -2.20
CA ALA A 28 -19.25 2.06 -3.20
C ALA A 28 -19.33 3.60 -3.15
N ASN A 29 -20.54 4.16 -3.10
CA ASN A 29 -20.72 5.61 -2.98
C ASN A 29 -20.16 6.19 -1.67
N GLN A 30 -20.29 5.46 -0.55
CA GLN A 30 -19.77 5.90 0.75
C GLN A 30 -18.24 5.85 0.83
N THR A 31 -17.60 5.03 -0.01
CA THR A 31 -16.15 4.80 0.00
C THR A 31 -15.43 5.48 -1.17
N ASP A 32 -16.13 6.34 -1.92
CA ASP A 32 -15.64 7.02 -3.13
C ASP A 32 -15.05 6.02 -4.15
N LEU A 33 -15.77 4.91 -4.34
CA LEU A 33 -15.39 3.84 -5.24
C LEU A 33 -16.15 3.91 -6.56
N ASP A 34 -15.40 4.07 -7.65
CA ASP A 34 -15.96 3.99 -9.00
C ASP A 34 -16.43 2.56 -9.32
N ILE A 35 -17.66 2.46 -9.83
CA ILE A 35 -18.22 1.21 -10.34
C ILE A 35 -18.09 1.21 -11.86
N ILE A 36 -17.23 0.35 -12.38
CA ILE A 36 -17.09 0.11 -13.81
C ILE A 36 -17.74 -1.23 -14.14
N ALA A 37 -18.67 -1.22 -15.10
CA ALA A 37 -19.35 -2.43 -15.55
C ALA A 37 -19.45 -2.45 -17.07
N PRO A 38 -19.38 -3.63 -17.70
CA PRO A 38 -19.53 -3.74 -19.15
C PRO A 38 -20.98 -3.51 -19.56
N ILE A 39 -21.14 -2.94 -20.75
CA ILE A 39 -22.46 -2.73 -21.39
C ILE A 39 -23.11 -4.04 -21.86
N THR A 40 -22.40 -5.16 -21.80
CA THR A 40 -22.91 -6.49 -22.16
C THR A 40 -23.06 -7.37 -20.92
N PRO A 41 -24.07 -8.26 -20.87
CA PRO A 41 -24.25 -9.21 -19.76
C PRO A 41 -22.98 -10.03 -19.48
N THR A 42 -22.75 -10.30 -18.20
CA THR A 42 -21.57 -11.02 -17.72
C THR A 42 -21.86 -12.48 -17.44
N ARG A 43 -23.12 -12.90 -17.56
CA ARG A 43 -23.59 -14.28 -17.52
C ARG A 43 -24.55 -14.55 -18.68
N PHE A 44 -24.18 -15.51 -19.52
CA PHE A 44 -25.05 -16.08 -20.57
C PHE A 44 -25.50 -17.47 -20.10
N GLY A 45 -26.71 -17.91 -20.48
CA GLY A 45 -27.35 -19.11 -19.93
C GLY A 45 -26.63 -20.44 -20.20
N TYR A 46 -27.19 -21.52 -19.63
CA TYR A 46 -26.73 -22.90 -19.39
C TYR A 46 -25.87 -23.69 -20.42
N ASN A 47 -25.40 -23.12 -21.52
CA ASN A 47 -24.71 -23.84 -22.60
C ASN A 47 -23.23 -23.48 -22.77
N SER A 48 -22.57 -22.92 -21.75
CA SER A 48 -21.12 -22.63 -21.75
C SER A 48 -20.41 -23.33 -20.60
N THR A 49 -19.20 -23.85 -20.83
CA THR A 49 -18.35 -24.45 -19.78
C THR A 49 -17.84 -23.45 -18.75
N SER A 50 -18.09 -22.16 -18.96
CA SER A 50 -17.95 -21.08 -17.98
C SER A 50 -19.02 -20.02 -18.23
N ASP A 51 -20.08 -20.03 -17.43
CA ASP A 51 -21.22 -19.10 -17.48
C ASP A 51 -20.87 -17.63 -17.16
N HIS A 52 -19.58 -17.27 -17.04
CA HIS A 52 -19.14 -15.96 -16.58
C HIS A 52 -18.09 -15.34 -17.52
N ASN A 53 -18.41 -14.16 -18.07
CA ASN A 53 -17.44 -13.31 -18.75
C ASN A 53 -16.66 -12.54 -17.66
N PRO A 54 -15.32 -12.62 -17.59
CA PRO A 54 -14.55 -11.92 -16.56
C PRO A 54 -14.74 -10.41 -16.72
N VAL A 55 -15.06 -9.75 -15.60
CA VAL A 55 -15.26 -8.31 -15.54
C VAL A 55 -14.13 -7.70 -14.73
N GLU A 56 -13.50 -6.69 -15.30
CA GLU A 56 -12.60 -5.81 -14.58
C GLU A 56 -13.39 -4.64 -14.00
N ILE A 57 -13.44 -4.57 -12.67
CA ILE A 57 -13.96 -3.40 -11.95
C ILE A 57 -12.74 -2.68 -11.37
N SER A 58 -12.42 -1.51 -11.91
CA SER A 58 -11.32 -0.67 -11.41
C SER A 58 -11.87 0.31 -10.39
N PHE A 59 -11.35 0.23 -9.17
CA PHE A 59 -11.66 1.16 -8.10
C PHE A 59 -10.58 2.24 -8.05
N LYS A 60 -10.95 3.48 -8.31
CA LYS A 60 -10.05 4.61 -8.13
C LYS A 60 -10.18 5.14 -6.71
N PHE A 61 -9.28 4.69 -5.84
CA PHE A 61 -9.24 5.21 -4.50
C PHE A 61 -8.57 6.59 -4.50
N ASN A 62 -9.32 7.64 -4.14
CA ASN A 62 -8.74 8.95 -3.83
C ASN A 62 -8.17 9.00 -2.39
N TYR A 63 -7.68 7.87 -1.86
CA TYR A 63 -6.87 7.90 -0.64
C TYR A 63 -5.40 8.07 -1.04
N ILE A 64 -4.76 9.09 -0.46
CA ILE A 64 -3.30 9.13 -0.39
C ILE A 64 -2.95 8.15 0.72
N LEU A 65 -2.37 6.99 0.38
CA LEU A 65 -1.75 6.18 1.42
C LEU A 65 -0.72 7.09 2.11
N PRO A 66 -0.72 7.17 3.46
CA PRO A 66 0.42 7.78 4.14
C PRO A 66 1.68 7.11 3.55
N PRO A 67 2.75 7.89 3.29
CA PRO A 67 3.92 7.38 2.60
C PRO A 67 4.32 6.07 3.26
N ASP A 68 4.29 4.99 2.47
CA ASP A 68 4.63 3.64 2.88
C ASP A 68 5.88 3.79 3.74
N ASN A 69 5.76 3.50 5.03
CA ASN A 69 6.79 3.77 6.03
C ASN A 69 7.88 2.75 5.82
N SER A 70 8.61 2.94 4.72
CA SER A 70 9.66 2.13 4.15
C SER A 70 10.48 1.56 5.27
N ASN A 71 10.16 0.31 5.67
CA ASN A 71 10.68 -0.43 6.81
C ASN A 71 11.53 0.47 7.74
N ILE A 72 10.94 1.21 8.68
CA ILE A 72 11.78 2.08 9.52
C ILE A 72 12.48 1.19 10.55
N ASN A 73 13.82 1.24 10.61
CA ASN A 73 14.56 0.57 11.68
C ASN A 73 14.92 1.61 12.74
N THR A 74 14.35 1.44 13.94
CA THR A 74 14.56 2.32 15.08
C THR A 74 15.57 1.71 16.04
N ASN A 75 16.63 2.44 16.35
CA ASN A 75 17.56 2.05 17.41
C ASN A 75 16.94 2.37 18.79
N TRP A 76 16.29 1.39 19.39
CA TRP A 76 15.61 1.53 20.67
C TRP A 76 16.53 1.93 21.84
N THR A 77 17.80 1.50 21.84
CA THR A 77 18.76 1.92 22.89
C THR A 77 19.07 3.42 22.78
N LEU A 78 19.31 3.91 21.56
CA LEU A 78 19.54 5.34 21.32
C LEU A 78 18.29 6.16 21.65
N PHE A 79 17.11 5.69 21.22
CA PHE A 79 15.82 6.31 21.54
C PHE A 79 15.64 6.48 23.05
N THR A 80 15.84 5.42 23.83
CA THR A 80 15.72 5.45 25.29
C THR A 80 16.73 6.39 25.94
N ASN A 81 17.98 6.39 25.48
CA ASN A 81 19.01 7.29 26.01
C ASN A 81 18.65 8.77 25.77
N LEU A 82 18.12 9.11 24.59
CA LEU A 82 17.69 10.47 24.26
C LEU A 82 16.55 10.95 25.18
N LEU A 83 15.62 10.07 25.54
CA LEU A 83 14.55 10.40 26.48
C LEU A 83 15.06 10.56 27.92
N ILE A 84 15.96 9.67 28.35
CA ILE A 84 16.55 9.73 29.69
C ILE A 84 17.36 11.02 29.87
N GLU A 85 18.15 11.42 28.88
CA GLU A 85 18.92 12.67 28.92
C GLU A 85 18.01 13.89 29.07
N LYS A 86 16.89 13.92 28.34
CA LYS A 86 15.90 15.01 28.38
C LYS A 86 15.12 15.09 29.69
N HIS A 87 14.88 13.96 30.36
CA HIS A 87 14.11 13.89 31.60
C HIS A 87 14.96 13.54 32.83
N ALA A 88 16.27 13.83 32.80
CA ALA A 88 17.20 13.51 33.89
C ALA A 88 16.98 14.33 35.19
N HIS A 89 16.12 15.35 35.16
CA HIS A 89 15.92 16.33 36.23
C HIS A 89 14.41 16.57 36.49
N PRO A 90 14.04 17.17 37.63
CA PRO A 90 12.92 16.72 38.43
C PRO A 90 11.57 16.82 37.73
N LEU A 91 10.67 15.92 38.15
CA LEU A 91 9.32 15.80 37.60
C LEU A 91 8.60 17.17 37.56
N PRO A 92 7.89 17.47 36.46
CA PRO A 92 7.14 18.71 36.33
C PRO A 92 6.03 18.79 37.38
N ILE A 93 5.89 19.96 38.00
CA ILE A 93 4.81 20.21 38.95
C ILE A 93 3.57 20.62 38.16
N ILE A 94 2.57 19.74 38.11
CA ILE A 94 1.32 19.97 37.39
C ILE A 94 0.26 20.44 38.39
N ASN A 95 -0.12 21.71 38.32
CA ASN A 95 -1.08 22.33 39.24
C ASN A 95 -2.28 23.00 38.53
N SER A 96 -2.34 22.92 37.19
CA SER A 96 -3.45 23.45 36.39
C SER A 96 -3.67 22.64 35.10
N SER A 97 -4.86 22.76 34.50
CA SER A 97 -5.16 22.14 33.19
C SER A 97 -4.19 22.64 32.11
N ASN A 98 -3.90 23.94 32.09
CA ASN A 98 -3.00 24.53 31.10
C ASN A 98 -1.57 23.98 31.21
N THR A 99 -1.08 23.79 32.43
CA THR A 99 0.25 23.19 32.67
C THR A 99 0.28 21.72 32.27
N LEU A 100 -0.83 21.00 32.44
CA LEU A 100 -0.96 19.61 31.99
C LEU A 100 -0.94 19.51 30.45
N ASP A 101 -1.72 20.35 29.76
CA ASP A 101 -1.77 20.38 28.30
C ASP A 101 -0.43 20.82 27.67
N LEU A 102 0.30 21.70 28.35
CA LEU A 102 1.66 22.09 27.95
C LEU A 102 2.64 20.92 28.11
N GLU A 103 2.61 20.22 29.23
CA GLU A 103 3.52 19.11 29.50
C GLU A 103 3.26 17.92 28.56
N ILE A 104 1.99 17.64 28.25
CA ILE A 104 1.61 16.61 27.27
C ILE A 104 2.19 16.95 25.90
N ARG A 105 2.12 18.21 25.47
CA ARG A 105 2.70 18.65 24.20
C ARG A 105 4.21 18.50 24.21
N ASN A 106 4.89 18.97 25.25
CA ASN A 106 6.35 18.84 25.38
C ASN A 106 6.79 17.38 25.32
N PHE A 107 6.12 16.50 26.08
CA PHE A 107 6.41 15.08 26.08
C PHE A 107 6.18 14.44 24.70
N THR A 108 5.12 14.84 24.02
CA THR A 108 4.82 14.37 22.65
C THR A 108 5.90 14.83 21.66
N ASP A 109 6.33 16.08 21.74
CA ASP A 109 7.38 16.62 20.90
C ASP A 109 8.74 15.93 21.15
N ASP A 110 9.03 15.61 22.40
CA ASP A 110 10.24 14.87 22.79
C ASP A 110 10.22 13.43 22.27
N LEU A 111 9.08 12.74 22.35
CA LEU A 111 8.91 11.41 21.74
C LEU A 111 9.12 11.46 20.23
N LEU A 112 8.52 12.44 19.54
CA LEU A 112 8.65 12.59 18.09
C LEU A 112 10.09 12.92 17.68
N ALA A 113 10.77 13.80 18.42
CA ALA A 113 12.16 14.15 18.18
C ALA A 113 13.09 12.95 18.42
N ALA A 114 12.93 12.24 19.53
CA ALA A 114 13.71 11.03 19.84
C ALA A 114 13.49 9.95 18.77
N HIS A 115 12.24 9.72 18.36
CA HIS A 115 11.92 8.74 17.33
C HIS A 115 12.56 9.13 15.99
N LYS A 116 12.46 10.40 15.58
CA LYS A 116 13.06 10.90 14.34
C LYS A 116 14.58 10.75 14.33
N ASN A 117 15.25 10.99 15.45
CA ASN A 117 16.71 10.88 15.56
C ASN A 117 17.20 9.43 15.63
N ALA A 118 16.44 8.55 16.30
CA ALA A 118 16.79 7.14 16.47
C ALA A 118 16.39 6.25 15.29
N SER A 119 15.52 6.75 14.41
CA SER A 119 14.97 6.00 13.28
C SER A 119 15.72 6.28 11.98
N LYS A 120 15.97 5.22 11.21
CA LYS A 120 16.55 5.31 9.86
C LYS A 120 15.74 4.46 8.89
N PRO A 121 15.59 4.88 7.62
CA PRO A 121 14.94 4.06 6.61
C PRO A 121 15.74 2.77 6.41
N TYR A 122 15.12 1.61 6.64
CA TYR A 122 15.70 0.31 6.29
C TYR A 122 15.50 0.09 4.81
N ASN A 123 16.62 0.08 4.09
CA ASN A 123 16.62 -0.25 2.68
C ASN A 123 16.53 -1.77 2.56
N ASN A 124 15.32 -2.30 2.43
CA ASN A 124 15.11 -3.72 2.20
C ASN A 124 15.61 -4.09 0.80
N ARG A 125 16.90 -4.37 0.67
CA ARG A 125 17.50 -4.91 -0.56
C ARG A 125 17.17 -6.39 -0.73
N ASN A 126 15.99 -6.86 -0.34
CA ASN A 126 15.52 -8.19 -0.72
C ASN A 126 15.11 -8.16 -2.20
N ASN A 127 16.11 -8.03 -3.06
CA ASN A 127 16.06 -8.42 -4.46
C ASN A 127 16.06 -9.95 -4.54
N TRP A 128 15.10 -10.61 -3.88
CA TRP A 128 14.90 -12.02 -4.11
C TRP A 128 14.39 -12.18 -5.54
N ILE A 129 15.32 -12.51 -6.43
CA ILE A 129 15.05 -12.79 -7.82
C ILE A 129 15.04 -14.30 -7.94
N HIS A 130 13.93 -14.85 -8.44
CA HIS A 130 13.78 -16.29 -8.66
C HIS A 130 15.00 -16.85 -9.43
N PRO A 131 15.56 -18.03 -9.06
CA PRO A 131 16.79 -18.55 -9.65
C PRO A 131 16.79 -18.61 -11.17
N ASN A 132 15.64 -18.93 -11.78
CA ASN A 132 15.49 -18.97 -13.24
C ASN A 132 15.62 -17.58 -13.88
N VAL A 133 15.03 -16.55 -13.26
CA VAL A 133 15.13 -15.16 -13.74
C VAL A 133 16.57 -14.66 -13.63
N LYS A 134 17.29 -15.03 -12.56
CA LYS A 134 18.72 -14.71 -12.41
C LYS A 134 19.58 -15.36 -13.51
N LYS A 135 19.29 -16.62 -13.88
CA LYS A 135 19.95 -17.30 -15.01
C LYS A 135 19.69 -16.59 -16.33
N LEU A 136 18.44 -16.22 -16.62
CA LEU A 136 18.08 -15.51 -17.85
C LEU A 136 18.76 -14.14 -17.97
N ILE A 137 18.83 -13.38 -16.87
CA ILE A 137 19.55 -12.09 -16.82
C ILE A 137 21.04 -12.30 -17.15
N LYS A 138 21.66 -13.35 -16.59
CA LYS A 138 23.07 -13.68 -16.85
C LYS A 138 23.31 -13.99 -18.34
N ILE A 139 22.47 -14.84 -18.94
CA ILE A 139 22.55 -15.20 -20.36
C ILE A 139 22.42 -13.95 -21.24
N ARG A 140 21.38 -13.15 -21.01
CA ARG A 140 21.15 -11.90 -21.74
C ARG A 140 22.36 -10.96 -21.66
N ASN A 141 22.94 -10.79 -20.48
CA ASN A 141 24.06 -9.88 -20.29
C ASN A 141 25.35 -10.40 -20.95
N ASN A 142 25.57 -11.71 -20.97
CA ASN A 142 26.68 -12.31 -21.71
C ASN A 142 26.53 -12.11 -23.22
N ALA A 143 25.35 -12.41 -23.78
CA ALA A 143 25.08 -12.20 -25.21
C ALA A 143 25.25 -10.72 -25.62
N LYS A 144 24.85 -9.78 -24.75
CA LYS A 144 25.10 -8.35 -24.96
C LYS A 144 26.59 -8.02 -25.01
N LYS A 145 27.41 -8.59 -24.12
CA LYS A 145 28.86 -8.39 -24.14
C LYS A 145 29.49 -8.96 -25.40
N GLU A 146 29.10 -10.17 -25.78
CA GLU A 146 29.59 -10.80 -27.02
C GLU A 146 29.24 -9.97 -28.25
N LEU A 147 28.01 -9.45 -28.32
CA LEU A 147 27.60 -8.56 -29.41
C LEU A 147 28.41 -7.26 -29.46
N VAL A 148 28.74 -6.68 -28.30
CA VAL A 148 29.59 -5.48 -28.23
C VAL A 148 31.00 -5.80 -28.72
N ASN A 149 31.60 -6.87 -28.21
CA ASN A 149 32.95 -7.29 -28.62
C ASN A 149 33.01 -7.63 -30.11
N PHE A 150 31.98 -8.28 -30.66
CA PHE A 150 31.89 -8.56 -32.09
C PHE A 150 31.82 -7.27 -32.91
N LYS A 151 31.04 -6.28 -32.48
CA LYS A 151 30.97 -4.98 -33.17
C LYS A 151 32.30 -4.23 -33.12
N GLU A 152 33.05 -4.36 -32.02
CA GLU A 152 34.38 -3.76 -31.88
C GLU A 152 35.43 -4.46 -32.73
N SER A 153 35.32 -5.78 -32.96
CA SER A 153 36.26 -6.54 -33.79
C SER A 153 36.07 -6.34 -35.30
N GLN A 154 35.00 -5.65 -35.72
CA GLN A 154 34.70 -5.32 -37.12
C GLN A 154 35.04 -3.85 -37.46
N ARG A 155 35.67 -3.12 -36.53
CA ARG A 155 36.26 -1.80 -36.74
C ARG A 155 37.78 -1.93 -36.89
#